data_AF-A0A6G1GKG0-F1
#
_entry.id   AF-A0A6G1GKG0-F1
#
_cell.length_a   1.000
_cell.length_b   1.000
_cell.length_c   1.000
_cell.angle_alpha   90.00
_cell.angle_beta   90.00
_cell.angle_gamma   90.00
#
_symmetry.space_group_name_H-M   'P 1'
#
loop_
_entity.id
_entity.type
_entity.pdbx_description
1 polymer ?
#
loop_
_entity_poly.entity_id
_entity_poly.type
_entity_poly.pdbx_seq_one_letter_code
_entity_poly.pdbx_strand_id
1 'polypeptide(L)'
;MAHLASDGTSLTYCMEEYLGSGTTGLVIQRGEHALKVAKLTDTSKFSAQGRGDSEYVNQVNRVLLEREKYVYHRLGHAEGIVKVIDISEQGILLECLKKGDIAAYMDNNAELSIPEKTKWIMTIIKAICHIHRSNVLIDDIALRNFLIADDFSVKTIDFGQSTVFPLNIDITTANANGLTILVDLFHLGCIIYSIVAWIVYECNLFEHELQRPALKDLPDLDGLLFQQAIKKCWTAEYRSADDLYIEVLNLWERFPMKHR
;
A
#
# COMPACT_ATOMS: atom_id res chain seq x y z
N MET A 1 -21.65 13.08 30.73
CA MET A 1 -23.01 13.68 30.73
C MET A 1 -23.16 14.45 29.44
N ALA A 2 -24.15 14.15 28.62
CA ALA A 2 -24.40 14.86 27.37
C ALA A 2 -25.14 16.18 27.65
N HIS A 3 -24.69 17.28 27.05
CA HIS A 3 -25.44 18.54 26.97
C HIS A 3 -26.06 18.64 25.56
N LEU A 4 -27.36 18.88 25.50
CA LEU A 4 -28.12 19.09 24.26
C LEU A 4 -27.97 20.54 23.77
N ALA A 5 -27.72 20.72 22.48
CA ALA A 5 -27.90 21.99 21.79
C ALA A 5 -29.37 22.18 21.39
N SER A 6 -29.85 23.43 21.42
CA SER A 6 -31.26 23.82 21.37
C SER A 6 -31.87 23.95 19.95
N ASP A 7 -31.27 23.38 18.91
CA ASP A 7 -31.69 23.59 17.52
C ASP A 7 -32.06 22.32 16.73
N GLY A 8 -32.10 21.16 17.38
CA GLY A 8 -32.59 19.92 16.75
C GLY A 8 -31.67 19.37 15.65
N THR A 9 -30.46 19.90 15.48
CA THR A 9 -29.43 19.20 14.71
C THR A 9 -28.79 18.13 15.60
N SER A 10 -28.86 16.87 15.14
CA SER A 10 -28.07 15.79 15.72
C SER A 10 -26.60 16.09 15.45
N LEU A 11 -25.95 16.82 16.36
CA LEU A 11 -24.50 16.78 16.50
C LEU A 11 -24.16 15.38 17.01
N THR A 12 -24.03 14.43 16.08
CA THR A 12 -23.25 13.22 16.32
C THR A 12 -21.85 13.72 16.61
N TYR A 13 -21.54 13.87 17.91
CA TYR A 13 -20.16 13.92 18.37
C TYR A 13 -19.53 12.64 17.84
N CYS A 14 -18.77 12.77 16.75
CA CYS A 14 -18.10 11.63 16.19
C CYS A 14 -17.04 11.22 17.20
N MET A 15 -17.30 10.11 17.89
CA MET A 15 -16.30 9.44 18.68
C MET A 15 -15.16 9.10 17.71
N GLU A 16 -13.99 9.69 17.93
CA GLU A 16 -12.81 9.33 17.17
C GLU A 16 -12.37 7.94 17.66
N GLU A 17 -12.78 6.89 16.93
CA GLU A 17 -12.43 5.51 17.24
C GLU A 17 -11.08 5.14 16.61
N TYR A 18 -10.28 4.34 17.33
CA TYR A 18 -9.03 3.82 16.79
C TYR A 18 -9.30 2.80 15.69
N LEU A 19 -8.77 3.03 14.48
CA LEU A 19 -8.88 2.09 13.36
C LEU A 19 -7.62 1.27 13.15
N GLY A 20 -6.45 1.83 13.45
CA GLY A 20 -5.18 1.14 13.28
C GLY A 20 -3.98 2.04 13.54
N SER A 21 -2.80 1.43 13.61
CA SER A 21 -1.54 2.17 13.66
C SER A 21 -0.48 1.42 12.86
N GLY A 22 0.25 2.15 12.04
CA GLY A 22 1.45 1.66 11.39
C GLY A 22 2.70 2.01 12.18
N THR A 23 3.84 1.91 11.51
CA THR A 23 5.15 2.30 12.06
C THR A 23 5.19 3.80 12.37
N THR A 24 4.64 4.64 11.49
CA THR A 24 4.82 6.10 11.51
C THR A 24 3.51 6.88 11.65
N GLY A 25 2.38 6.24 11.34
CA GLY A 25 1.05 6.83 11.35
C GLY A 25 0.09 6.17 12.32
N LEU A 26 -0.89 6.94 12.77
CA LEU A 26 -2.06 6.51 13.53
C LEU A 26 -3.30 6.80 12.67
N VAL A 27 -4.23 5.86 12.61
CA VAL A 27 -5.49 6.01 11.86
C VAL A 27 -6.65 5.98 12.84
N ILE A 28 -7.46 7.03 12.82
CA ILE A 28 -8.66 7.17 13.64
C ILE A 28 -9.87 7.44 12.76
N GLN A 29 -11.04 6.98 13.18
CA GLN A 29 -12.28 7.24 12.49
C GLN A 29 -12.70 8.70 12.74
N ARG A 30 -13.04 9.42 11.68
CA ARG A 30 -13.60 10.78 11.75
C ARG A 30 -14.81 10.85 10.83
N GLY A 31 -16.01 10.78 11.40
CA GLY A 31 -17.23 10.63 10.62
C GLY A 31 -17.28 9.26 9.96
N GLU A 32 -17.57 9.28 8.65
CA GLU A 32 -17.54 8.11 7.77
C GLU A 32 -16.16 7.90 7.13
N HIS A 33 -15.16 8.69 7.52
CA HIS A 33 -13.82 8.72 6.93
C HIS A 33 -12.75 8.22 7.91
N ALA A 34 -11.58 7.90 7.37
CA ALA A 34 -10.40 7.54 8.14
C ALA A 34 -9.40 8.69 8.11
N LEU A 35 -9.06 9.24 9.27
CA LEU A 35 -8.04 10.28 9.41
C LEU A 35 -6.71 9.63 9.79
N LYS A 36 -5.71 9.73 8.90
CA LYS A 36 -4.32 9.35 9.18
C LYS A 36 -3.56 10.56 9.71
N VAL A 37 -2.98 10.42 10.90
CA VAL A 37 -2.13 11.44 11.56
C VAL A 37 -0.77 10.85 11.90
N ALA A 38 0.21 11.70 12.22
CA ALA A 38 1.51 11.24 12.69
C ALA A 38 1.35 10.50 14.03
N LYS A 39 2.02 9.37 14.17
CA LYS A 39 2.07 8.62 15.43
C LYS A 39 3.01 9.35 16.39
N LEU A 40 2.46 9.88 17.48
CA LEU A 40 3.21 10.67 18.46
C LEU A 40 3.16 10.03 19.83
N THR A 41 4.31 9.96 20.49
CA THR A 41 4.43 9.51 21.87
C THR A 41 4.44 10.71 22.81
N ASP A 42 3.63 10.67 23.87
CA ASP A 42 3.67 11.66 24.95
C ASP A 42 4.97 11.52 25.77
N THR A 43 5.87 12.49 25.63
CA THR A 43 7.18 12.47 26.27
C THR A 43 7.20 13.07 27.67
N SER A 44 6.07 13.61 28.15
CA SER A 44 5.99 14.33 29.44
C SER A 44 6.44 13.47 30.63
N LYS A 45 6.30 12.13 30.52
CA LYS A 45 6.64 11.17 31.56
C LYS A 45 8.03 10.53 31.44
N PHE A 46 8.80 10.84 30.39
CA PHE A 46 10.11 10.21 30.17
C PHE A 46 11.25 10.93 30.91
N SER A 47 12.35 10.20 31.13
CA SER A 47 13.64 10.77 31.57
C SER A 47 14.25 11.64 30.45
N ALA A 48 15.19 12.51 30.77
CA ALA A 48 15.76 13.46 29.79
C ALA A 48 16.30 12.78 28.51
N GLN A 49 16.99 11.64 28.64
CA GLN A 49 17.48 10.86 27.49
C GLN A 49 16.31 10.22 26.69
N GLY A 50 15.35 9.59 27.37
CA GLY A 50 14.19 8.97 26.72
C GLY A 50 13.25 9.99 26.06
N ARG A 51 13.24 11.24 26.56
CA ARG A 51 12.57 12.37 25.91
C ARG A 51 13.21 12.70 24.57
N GLY A 52 14.55 12.82 24.52
CA GLY A 52 15.27 13.14 23.29
C GLY A 52 15.03 12.14 22.16
N ASP A 53 15.15 10.84 22.45
CA ASP A 53 14.93 9.79 21.46
C ASP A 53 13.47 9.78 20.95
N SER A 54 12.50 9.96 21.86
CA SER A 54 11.08 9.98 21.51
C SER A 54 10.66 11.24 20.75
N GLU A 55 11.23 12.39 21.08
CA GLU A 55 11.01 13.65 20.36
C GLU A 55 11.60 13.58 18.94
N TYR A 56 12.77 12.96 18.79
CA TYR A 56 13.35 12.69 17.47
C TYR A 56 12.42 11.79 16.64
N VAL A 57 11.92 10.68 17.19
CA VAL A 57 10.96 9.79 16.49
C VAL A 57 9.67 10.54 16.14
N ASN A 58 9.12 11.35 17.06
CA ASN A 58 7.96 12.19 16.80
C ASN A 58 8.21 13.15 15.63
N GLN A 59 9.39 13.77 15.56
CA GLN A 59 9.78 14.67 14.48
C GLN A 59 9.89 13.92 13.14
N VAL A 60 10.52 12.74 13.14
CA VAL A 60 10.60 11.87 11.95
C VAL A 60 9.19 11.51 11.46
N ASN A 61 8.28 11.08 12.34
CA ASN A 61 6.92 10.72 11.98
C ASN A 61 6.14 11.88 11.37
N ARG A 62 6.35 13.13 11.84
CA ARG A 62 5.77 14.32 11.22
C ARG A 62 6.31 14.54 9.80
N VAL A 63 7.62 14.45 9.61
CA VAL A 63 8.24 14.60 8.29
C VAL A 63 7.74 13.53 7.31
N LEU A 64 7.59 12.29 7.77
CA LEU A 64 7.07 11.20 6.95
C LEU A 64 5.59 11.41 6.58
N LEU A 65 4.77 11.94 7.49
CA LEU A 65 3.39 12.33 7.17
C LEU A 65 3.35 13.45 6.13
N GLU A 66 4.19 14.47 6.23
CA GLU A 66 4.25 15.55 5.22
C GLU A 66 4.69 15.03 3.85
N ARG A 67 5.64 14.10 3.81
CA ARG A 67 6.03 13.42 2.57
C ARG A 67 4.86 12.62 2.00
N GLU A 68 4.11 11.90 2.84
CA GLU A 68 2.94 11.14 2.41
C GLU A 68 1.83 12.04 1.85
N LYS A 69 1.54 13.18 2.49
CA LYS A 69 0.64 14.22 1.97
C LYS A 69 1.08 14.67 0.58
N TYR A 70 2.38 14.92 0.39
CA TYR A 70 2.94 15.31 -0.89
C TYR A 70 2.80 14.21 -1.97
N VAL A 71 3.00 12.95 -1.60
CA VAL A 71 2.78 11.81 -2.49
C VAL A 71 1.32 11.77 -2.94
N TYR A 72 0.34 11.83 -2.02
CA TYR A 72 -1.07 11.88 -2.38
C TYR A 72 -1.42 13.05 -3.32
N HIS A 73 -0.89 14.25 -3.05
CA HIS A 73 -1.07 15.39 -3.95
C HIS A 73 -0.51 15.14 -5.35
N ARG A 74 0.67 14.52 -5.46
CA ARG A 74 1.28 14.21 -6.75
C ARG A 74 0.49 13.15 -7.52
N LEU A 75 0.05 12.10 -6.83
CA LEU A 75 -0.68 10.99 -7.44
C LEU A 75 -2.08 11.41 -7.91
N GLY A 76 -2.73 12.33 -7.19
CA GLY A 76 -4.10 12.71 -7.47
C GLY A 76 -5.05 11.51 -7.36
N HIS A 77 -6.17 11.56 -8.09
CA HIS A 77 -7.13 10.46 -8.12
C HIS A 77 -6.76 9.42 -9.18
N ALA A 78 -6.59 8.16 -8.77
CA ALA A 78 -6.32 7.04 -9.66
C ALA A 78 -7.02 5.75 -9.22
N GLU A 79 -7.35 4.87 -10.18
CA GLU A 79 -7.85 3.53 -9.89
C GLU A 79 -6.85 2.75 -9.03
N GLY A 80 -7.34 2.03 -8.02
CA GLY A 80 -6.50 1.24 -7.13
C GLY A 80 -5.75 2.03 -6.05
N ILE A 81 -5.93 3.35 -5.96
CA ILE A 81 -5.44 4.19 -4.86
C ILE A 81 -6.62 4.65 -4.01
N VAL A 82 -6.47 4.63 -2.69
CA VAL A 82 -7.51 5.11 -1.76
C VAL A 82 -7.87 6.57 -2.04
N LYS A 83 -9.17 6.87 -2.00
CA LYS A 83 -9.67 8.22 -2.23
C LYS A 83 -9.28 9.14 -1.07
N VAL A 84 -8.60 10.22 -1.40
CA VAL A 84 -8.36 11.35 -0.49
C VAL A 84 -9.58 12.25 -0.48
N ILE A 85 -10.10 12.51 0.72
CA ILE A 85 -11.23 13.41 0.97
C ILE A 85 -10.71 14.82 1.24
N ASP A 86 -9.66 14.93 2.06
CA ASP A 86 -9.01 16.20 2.40
C ASP A 86 -7.57 15.98 2.87
N ILE A 87 -6.72 16.99 2.66
CA ILE A 87 -5.38 17.07 3.24
C ILE A 87 -5.28 18.38 4.01
N SER A 88 -5.01 18.26 5.30
CA SER A 88 -4.95 19.38 6.22
C SER A 88 -3.65 19.35 7.03
N GLU A 89 -3.42 20.39 7.84
CA GLU A 89 -2.33 20.39 8.83
C GLU A 89 -2.40 19.16 9.76
N GLN A 90 -3.60 18.74 10.14
CA GLN A 90 -3.80 17.63 11.08
C GLN A 90 -3.41 16.27 10.48
N GLY A 91 -3.58 16.09 9.18
CA GLY A 91 -3.33 14.79 8.54
C GLY A 91 -4.02 14.62 7.19
N ILE A 92 -4.20 13.36 6.81
CA ILE A 92 -4.79 12.94 5.55
C ILE A 92 -6.14 12.28 5.85
N LEU A 93 -7.23 12.88 5.38
CA LEU A 93 -8.56 12.33 5.50
C LEU A 93 -8.86 11.48 4.28
N LEU A 94 -9.09 10.18 4.49
CA LEU A 94 -9.28 9.17 3.47
C LEU A 94 -10.69 8.57 3.53
N GLU A 95 -11.17 7.99 2.43
CA GLU A 95 -12.33 7.10 2.49
C GLU A 95 -12.07 5.94 3.48
N CYS A 96 -13.10 5.53 4.22
CA CYS A 96 -12.99 4.43 5.16
C CYS A 96 -13.27 3.09 4.46
N LEU A 97 -12.29 2.18 4.47
CA LEU A 97 -12.40 0.85 3.86
C LEU A 97 -12.55 -0.22 4.95
N LYS A 98 -13.74 -0.80 5.09
CA LYS A 98 -14.13 -1.61 6.27
C LYS A 98 -13.94 -3.12 6.10
N LYS A 99 -13.61 -3.61 4.89
CA LYS A 99 -13.46 -5.05 4.62
C LYS A 99 -12.09 -5.62 5.00
N GLY A 100 -11.20 -4.79 5.53
CA GLY A 100 -9.85 -5.20 5.91
C GLY A 100 -8.89 -5.31 4.72
N ASP A 101 -7.66 -5.73 5.02
CA ASP A 101 -6.61 -5.94 4.03
C ASP A 101 -6.72 -7.31 3.35
N ILE A 102 -6.03 -7.45 2.21
CA ILE A 102 -6.03 -8.69 1.43
C ILE A 102 -5.51 -9.88 2.23
N ALA A 103 -4.48 -9.71 3.06
CA ALA A 103 -3.90 -10.81 3.84
C ALA A 103 -4.95 -11.35 4.83
N ALA A 104 -5.55 -10.46 5.62
CA ALA A 104 -6.63 -10.83 6.54
C ALA A 104 -7.83 -11.44 5.80
N TYR A 105 -8.18 -10.94 4.61
CA TYR A 105 -9.26 -11.52 3.82
C TYR A 105 -8.95 -12.94 3.38
N MET A 106 -7.75 -13.20 2.85
CA MET A 106 -7.32 -14.52 2.40
C MET A 106 -7.33 -15.56 3.52
N ASP A 107 -6.87 -15.18 4.72
CA ASP A 107 -6.80 -16.08 5.87
C ASP A 107 -8.19 -16.50 6.40
N ASN A 108 -9.20 -15.64 6.20
CA ASN A 108 -10.52 -15.81 6.81
C ASN A 108 -11.62 -16.21 5.81
N ASN A 109 -11.32 -16.26 4.51
CA ASN A 109 -12.31 -16.52 3.47
C ASN A 109 -11.86 -17.63 2.51
N ALA A 110 -12.85 -18.23 1.85
CA ALA A 110 -12.57 -19.18 0.78
C ALA A 110 -11.80 -18.53 -0.38
N GLU A 111 -11.05 -19.37 -1.08
CA GLU A 111 -10.30 -18.97 -2.27
C GLU A 111 -11.20 -18.34 -3.32
N LEU A 112 -10.78 -17.16 -3.81
CA LEU A 112 -11.47 -16.46 -4.88
C LEU A 112 -11.30 -17.17 -6.22
N SER A 113 -12.26 -16.95 -7.11
CA SER A 113 -12.16 -17.43 -8.48
C SER A 113 -10.99 -16.77 -9.22
N ILE A 114 -10.47 -17.43 -10.26
CA ILE A 114 -9.38 -16.88 -11.09
C ILE A 114 -9.69 -15.48 -11.65
N PRO A 115 -10.91 -15.19 -12.14
CA PRO A 115 -11.26 -13.83 -12.58
C PRO A 115 -11.19 -12.78 -11.47
N GLU A 116 -11.64 -13.10 -10.26
CA GLU A 116 -11.61 -12.18 -9.12
C GLU A 116 -10.17 -11.90 -8.65
N LYS A 117 -9.36 -12.96 -8.51
CA LYS A 117 -7.92 -12.85 -8.24
C LYS A 117 -7.22 -11.97 -9.27
N THR A 118 -7.54 -12.18 -10.54
CA THR A 118 -6.94 -11.42 -11.64
C THR A 118 -7.39 -9.96 -11.62
N LYS A 119 -8.65 -9.67 -11.28
CA LYS A 119 -9.13 -8.29 -11.09
C LYS A 119 -8.35 -7.58 -9.99
N TRP A 120 -8.10 -8.24 -8.86
CA TRP A 120 -7.26 -7.69 -7.77
C TRP A 120 -5.85 -7.40 -8.25
N ILE A 121 -5.19 -8.39 -8.85
CA ILE A 121 -3.82 -8.28 -9.38
C ILE A 121 -3.71 -7.13 -10.39
N MET A 122 -4.63 -7.05 -11.35
CA MET A 122 -4.63 -6.00 -12.37
C MET A 122 -4.84 -4.61 -11.76
N THR A 123 -5.71 -4.47 -10.77
CA THR A 123 -5.93 -3.21 -10.07
C THR A 123 -4.68 -2.75 -9.34
N ILE A 124 -4.00 -3.67 -8.65
CA ILE A 124 -2.74 -3.40 -7.93
C ILE A 124 -1.65 -2.99 -8.91
N ILE A 125 -1.41 -3.76 -9.98
CA ILE A 125 -0.37 -3.44 -10.96
C ILE A 125 -0.63 -2.07 -11.60
N LYS A 126 -1.88 -1.76 -11.97
CA LYS A 126 -2.24 -0.44 -12.53
C LYS A 126 -1.93 0.70 -11.57
N ALA A 127 -2.28 0.56 -10.28
CA ALA A 127 -1.98 1.56 -9.27
C ALA A 127 -0.46 1.81 -9.19
N ILE A 128 0.33 0.73 -9.19
CA ILE A 128 1.80 0.81 -9.14
C ILE A 128 2.36 1.45 -10.41
N CYS A 129 1.81 1.14 -11.60
CA CYS A 129 2.18 1.82 -12.84
C CYS A 129 1.95 3.34 -12.74
N HIS A 130 0.80 3.76 -12.22
CA HIS A 130 0.48 5.18 -12.00
C HIS A 130 1.46 5.84 -11.01
N ILE A 131 1.79 5.15 -9.93
CA ILE A 131 2.73 5.64 -8.91
C ILE A 131 4.15 5.79 -9.49
N HIS A 132 4.65 4.79 -10.20
CA HIS A 132 5.96 4.83 -10.85
C HIS A 132 6.04 5.95 -11.90
N ARG A 133 5.01 6.10 -12.74
CA ARG A 133 4.91 7.20 -13.73
C ARG A 133 4.85 8.59 -13.10
N SER A 134 4.48 8.66 -11.83
CA SER A 134 4.50 9.88 -11.03
C SER A 134 5.84 10.10 -10.31
N ASN A 135 6.90 9.39 -10.69
CA ASN A 135 8.23 9.48 -10.08
C ASN A 135 8.25 9.17 -8.58
N VAL A 136 7.44 8.21 -8.15
CA VAL A 136 7.39 7.72 -6.77
C VAL A 136 7.71 6.23 -6.74
N LEU A 137 8.58 5.81 -5.81
CA LEU A 137 8.72 4.41 -5.40
C LEU A 137 7.86 4.18 -4.16
N ILE A 138 7.22 3.03 -4.06
CA ILE A 138 6.32 2.73 -2.94
C ILE A 138 7.12 2.35 -1.71
N ASP A 139 8.18 1.55 -1.90
CA ASP A 139 9.12 1.03 -0.91
C ASP A 139 8.50 0.07 0.14
N ASP A 140 7.21 0.17 0.45
CA ASP A 140 6.49 -0.72 1.39
C ASP A 140 5.33 -1.48 0.71
N ILE A 141 5.64 -2.23 -0.35
CA ILE A 141 4.65 -3.09 -1.02
C ILE A 141 4.45 -4.37 -0.19
N ALA A 142 3.35 -4.42 0.55
CA ALA A 142 2.96 -5.54 1.39
C ALA A 142 1.44 -5.74 1.37
N LEU A 143 0.94 -6.97 1.58
CA LEU A 143 -0.50 -7.29 1.52
C LEU A 143 -1.33 -6.42 2.48
N ARG A 144 -0.79 -6.10 3.66
CA ARG A 144 -1.41 -5.22 4.66
C ARG A 144 -1.72 -3.80 4.15
N ASN A 145 -1.01 -3.34 3.11
CA ASN A 145 -1.15 -2.00 2.54
C ASN A 145 -2.16 -1.97 1.37
N PHE A 146 -2.87 -3.07 1.13
CA PHE A 146 -3.93 -3.18 0.14
C PHE A 146 -5.26 -3.53 0.82
N LEU A 147 -6.15 -2.55 0.98
CA LEU A 147 -7.48 -2.72 1.56
C LEU A 147 -8.53 -3.03 0.50
N ILE A 148 -9.59 -3.73 0.92
CA ILE A 148 -10.73 -4.08 0.07
C ILE A 148 -11.84 -3.04 0.28
N ALA A 149 -12.32 -2.46 -0.81
CA ALA A 149 -13.44 -1.52 -0.83
C ALA A 149 -14.80 -2.24 -0.91
N ASP A 150 -15.89 -1.50 -0.68
CA ASP A 150 -17.24 -2.07 -0.63
C ASP A 150 -17.67 -2.74 -1.94
N ASP A 151 -17.22 -2.22 -3.08
CA ASP A 151 -17.41 -2.77 -4.42
C ASP A 151 -16.44 -3.94 -4.75
N PHE A 152 -15.71 -4.42 -3.75
CA PHE A 152 -14.72 -5.48 -3.84
C PHE A 152 -13.48 -5.14 -4.69
N SER A 153 -13.28 -3.86 -5.02
CA SER A 153 -12.02 -3.37 -5.57
C SER A 153 -10.94 -3.28 -4.48
N VAL A 154 -9.68 -3.32 -4.90
CA VAL A 154 -8.53 -3.18 -4.01
C VAL A 154 -7.99 -1.76 -4.08
N LYS A 155 -7.56 -1.22 -2.93
CA LYS A 155 -7.00 0.12 -2.79
C LYS A 155 -5.68 0.05 -2.03
N THR A 156 -4.62 0.63 -2.60
CA THR A 156 -3.38 0.90 -1.86
C THR A 156 -3.60 2.09 -0.92
N ILE A 157 -3.09 2.01 0.31
CA ILE A 157 -3.45 2.95 1.39
C ILE A 157 -2.29 3.62 2.13
N ASP A 158 -1.04 3.20 1.90
CA ASP A 158 0.10 3.70 2.67
C ASP A 158 1.26 4.13 1.75
N PHE A 159 1.66 5.40 1.88
CA PHE A 159 2.84 5.95 1.22
C PHE A 159 3.82 6.60 2.21
N GLY A 160 3.70 6.25 3.51
CA GLY A 160 4.55 6.80 4.56
C GLY A 160 6.04 6.53 4.34
N GLN A 161 6.37 5.44 3.66
CA GLN A 161 7.74 5.02 3.38
C GLN A 161 8.26 5.42 1.99
N SER A 162 7.38 5.91 1.11
CA SER A 162 7.67 6.12 -0.30
C SER A 162 8.78 7.12 -0.60
N THR A 163 9.66 6.76 -1.53
CA THR A 163 10.67 7.65 -2.08
C THR A 163 10.12 8.46 -3.24
N VAL A 164 10.44 9.75 -3.24
CA VAL A 164 9.95 10.71 -4.22
C VAL A 164 11.11 11.28 -5.02
N PHE A 165 11.07 11.14 -6.34
CA PHE A 165 12.04 11.74 -7.24
C PHE A 165 11.48 13.02 -7.90
N PRO A 166 12.36 13.95 -8.31
CA PRO A 166 12.00 15.01 -9.24
C PRO A 166 11.43 14.43 -10.55
N LEU A 167 10.45 15.11 -11.15
CA LEU A 167 9.73 14.64 -12.36
C LEU A 167 10.63 14.52 -13.61
N ASN A 168 11.81 15.14 -13.61
CA ASN A 168 12.76 15.06 -14.72
C ASN A 168 13.73 13.87 -14.60
N ILE A 169 13.64 13.07 -13.54
CA ILE A 169 14.43 11.86 -13.37
C ILE A 169 13.75 10.70 -14.11
N ASP A 170 14.53 9.88 -14.81
CA ASP A 170 14.05 8.59 -15.28
C ASP A 170 14.02 7.61 -14.10
N ILE A 171 12.82 7.36 -13.57
CA ILE A 171 12.64 6.49 -12.41
C ILE A 171 13.10 5.04 -12.68
N THR A 172 13.16 4.59 -13.93
CA THR A 172 13.62 3.23 -14.29
C THR A 172 15.11 3.04 -14.06
N THR A 173 15.87 4.12 -13.90
CA THR A 173 17.31 4.11 -13.58
C THR A 173 17.64 4.77 -12.25
N ALA A 174 16.64 5.33 -11.56
CA ALA A 174 16.80 6.00 -10.29
C ALA A 174 17.17 5.02 -9.17
N ASN A 175 18.03 5.47 -8.27
CA ASN A 175 18.46 4.72 -7.10
C ASN A 175 18.54 5.66 -5.90
N ALA A 176 17.81 5.34 -4.84
CA ALA A 176 17.93 6.01 -3.54
C ALA A 176 18.41 4.99 -2.51
N ASN A 177 19.73 4.90 -2.30
CA ASN A 177 20.35 3.97 -1.35
C ASN A 177 19.93 2.50 -1.57
N GLY A 178 19.90 2.06 -2.83
CA GLY A 178 19.48 0.70 -3.21
C GLY A 178 17.98 0.56 -3.52
N LEU A 179 17.15 1.53 -3.12
CA LEU A 179 15.73 1.56 -3.47
C LEU A 179 15.57 1.92 -4.94
N THR A 180 14.89 1.05 -5.69
CA THR A 180 14.71 1.12 -7.14
C THR A 180 13.35 0.55 -7.51
N ILE A 181 12.88 0.81 -8.74
CA ILE A 181 11.69 0.13 -9.29
C ILE A 181 11.81 -1.38 -9.20
N LEU A 182 13.02 -1.93 -9.33
CA LEU A 182 13.21 -3.37 -9.25
C LEU A 182 12.86 -3.92 -7.87
N VAL A 183 13.16 -3.20 -6.79
CA VAL A 183 12.76 -3.57 -5.41
C VAL A 183 11.24 -3.61 -5.32
N ASP A 184 10.56 -2.54 -5.75
CA ASP A 184 9.09 -2.51 -5.80
C ASP A 184 8.52 -3.70 -6.62
N LEU A 185 9.10 -3.99 -7.79
CA LEU A 185 8.65 -5.11 -8.63
C LEU A 185 8.88 -6.47 -7.98
N PHE A 186 9.95 -6.65 -7.20
CA PHE A 186 10.18 -7.89 -6.46
C PHE A 186 9.05 -8.13 -5.44
N HIS A 187 8.74 -7.13 -4.63
CA HIS A 187 7.67 -7.22 -3.63
C HIS A 187 6.30 -7.35 -4.29
N LEU A 188 6.05 -6.66 -5.42
CA LEU A 188 4.86 -6.86 -6.23
C LEU A 188 4.75 -8.31 -6.74
N GLY A 189 5.86 -8.93 -7.14
CA GLY A 189 5.90 -10.37 -7.46
C GLY A 189 5.42 -11.25 -6.31
N CYS A 190 5.77 -10.90 -5.06
CA CYS A 190 5.29 -11.60 -3.86
C CYS A 190 3.78 -11.41 -3.64
N ILE A 191 3.24 -10.21 -3.90
CA ILE A 191 1.79 -9.96 -3.86
C ILE A 191 1.05 -10.78 -4.91
N ILE A 192 1.55 -10.79 -6.15
CA ILE A 192 0.95 -11.55 -7.25
C ILE A 192 0.98 -13.05 -6.93
N TYR A 193 2.12 -13.57 -6.46
CA TYR A 193 2.22 -14.95 -5.99
C TYR A 193 1.16 -15.25 -4.93
N SER A 194 1.08 -14.42 -3.90
CA SER A 194 0.17 -14.64 -2.78
C SER A 194 -1.28 -14.75 -3.25
N ILE A 195 -1.72 -13.84 -4.11
CA ILE A 195 -3.11 -13.82 -4.62
C ILE A 195 -3.36 -15.03 -5.55
N VAL A 196 -2.44 -15.37 -6.46
CA VAL A 196 -2.64 -16.48 -7.40
C VAL A 196 -2.65 -17.82 -6.67
N ALA A 197 -1.66 -18.06 -5.80
CA ALA A 197 -1.56 -19.29 -5.03
C ALA A 197 -2.55 -19.36 -3.86
N TRP A 198 -3.19 -18.22 -3.53
CA TRP A 198 -4.04 -18.05 -2.34
C TRP A 198 -3.34 -18.42 -1.02
N ILE A 199 -2.09 -17.99 -0.88
CA ILE A 199 -1.24 -18.23 0.30
C ILE A 199 -0.57 -16.91 0.67
N VAL A 200 -0.67 -16.46 1.91
CA VAL A 200 0.04 -15.25 2.37
C VAL A 200 1.55 -15.52 2.35
N TYR A 201 2.28 -14.83 1.47
CA TYR A 201 3.73 -14.93 1.34
C TYR A 201 4.38 -13.55 1.40
N GLU A 202 5.36 -13.39 2.29
CA GLU A 202 6.14 -12.17 2.45
C GLU A 202 7.63 -12.51 2.38
N CYS A 203 8.35 -11.79 1.52
CA CYS A 203 9.81 -11.85 1.44
C CYS A 203 10.36 -10.43 1.59
N ASN A 204 10.94 -10.17 2.75
CA ASN A 204 11.39 -8.84 3.10
C ASN A 204 12.85 -8.62 2.69
N LEU A 205 13.06 -8.02 1.52
CA LEU A 205 14.41 -7.64 1.06
C LEU A 205 15.15 -6.71 2.03
N PHE A 206 14.45 -5.93 2.85
CA PHE A 206 15.08 -5.00 3.80
C PHE A 206 15.81 -5.72 4.94
N GLU A 207 15.41 -6.94 5.29
CA GLU A 207 16.12 -7.78 6.28
C GLU A 207 17.44 -8.34 5.76
N HIS A 208 17.66 -8.27 4.45
CA HIS A 208 18.80 -8.85 3.76
C HIS A 208 19.58 -7.80 2.94
N GLU A 209 19.61 -6.54 3.40
CA GLU A 209 20.35 -5.46 2.73
C GLU A 209 19.99 -5.30 1.24
N LEU A 210 18.72 -5.52 0.89
CA LEU A 210 18.18 -5.48 -0.47
C LEU A 210 18.73 -6.56 -1.41
N GLN A 211 19.39 -7.61 -0.87
CA GLN A 211 19.86 -8.75 -1.64
C GLN A 211 18.70 -9.69 -1.98
N ARG A 212 18.57 -10.02 -3.27
CA ARG A 212 17.54 -10.96 -3.74
C ARG A 212 17.93 -12.40 -3.41
N PRO A 213 17.01 -13.20 -2.86
CA PRO A 213 17.21 -14.64 -2.73
C PRO A 213 17.42 -15.29 -4.11
N ALA A 214 18.11 -16.43 -4.14
CA ALA A 214 18.15 -17.21 -5.38
C ALA A 214 16.75 -17.78 -5.67
N LEU A 215 16.39 -17.90 -6.94
CA LEU A 215 15.05 -18.37 -7.34
C LEU A 215 14.67 -19.73 -6.73
N LYS A 216 15.64 -20.61 -6.51
CA LYS A 216 15.45 -21.92 -5.87
C LYS A 216 15.04 -21.85 -4.39
N ASP A 217 15.28 -20.72 -3.74
CA ASP A 217 14.95 -20.45 -2.34
C ASP A 217 13.61 -19.71 -2.22
N LEU A 218 12.97 -19.38 -3.35
CA LEU A 218 11.64 -18.78 -3.44
C LEU A 218 10.58 -19.87 -3.67
N PRO A 219 9.29 -19.59 -3.41
CA PRO A 219 8.22 -20.56 -3.59
C PRO A 219 8.11 -21.09 -5.01
N ASP A 220 7.62 -22.33 -5.13
CA ASP A 220 7.35 -22.96 -6.42
C ASP A 220 6.25 -22.23 -7.20
N LEU A 221 6.44 -22.11 -8.51
CA LEU A 221 5.56 -21.40 -9.43
C LEU A 221 4.82 -22.34 -10.39
N ASP A 222 5.13 -23.63 -10.38
CA ASP A 222 4.59 -24.59 -11.34
C ASP A 222 3.06 -24.64 -11.31
N GLY A 223 2.46 -24.41 -12.48
CA GLY A 223 1.00 -24.46 -12.66
C GLY A 223 0.25 -23.18 -12.29
N LEU A 224 0.93 -22.14 -11.81
CA LEU A 224 0.30 -20.84 -11.52
C LEU A 224 0.06 -20.03 -12.81
N LEU A 225 -1.10 -19.38 -12.90
CA LEU A 225 -1.49 -18.58 -14.07
C LEU A 225 -0.43 -17.55 -14.47
N PHE A 226 0.13 -16.81 -13.51
CA PHE A 226 1.12 -15.75 -13.76
C PHE A 226 2.56 -16.18 -13.46
N GLN A 227 2.89 -17.48 -13.52
CA GLN A 227 4.20 -18.02 -13.16
C GLN A 227 5.38 -17.26 -13.80
N GLN A 228 5.29 -16.93 -15.10
CA GLN A 228 6.39 -16.29 -15.82
C GLN A 228 6.57 -14.82 -15.42
N ALA A 229 5.45 -14.14 -15.12
CA ALA A 229 5.47 -12.76 -14.66
C ALA A 229 6.03 -12.65 -13.23
N ILE A 230 5.62 -13.55 -12.33
CA ILE A 230 6.16 -13.63 -10.98
C ILE A 230 7.66 -13.91 -11.02
N LYS A 231 8.09 -14.90 -11.82
CA LYS A 231 9.50 -15.22 -12.00
C LYS A 231 10.32 -14.01 -12.42
N LYS A 232 9.88 -13.27 -13.45
CA LYS A 232 10.56 -12.06 -13.95
C LYS A 232 10.62 -10.93 -12.93
N CYS A 233 9.60 -10.78 -12.09
CA CYS A 233 9.63 -9.86 -10.96
C CYS A 233 10.76 -10.21 -9.98
N TRP A 234 10.89 -11.49 -9.65
CA TRP A 234 11.90 -11.99 -8.72
C TRP A 234 13.32 -11.93 -9.29
N THR A 235 13.49 -12.16 -10.59
CA THR A 235 14.79 -12.16 -11.29
C THR A 235 15.20 -10.83 -11.91
N ALA A 236 14.42 -9.76 -11.69
CA ALA A 236 14.68 -8.41 -12.21
C ALA A 236 14.73 -8.31 -13.75
N GLU A 237 13.85 -9.03 -14.43
CA GLU A 237 13.78 -9.05 -15.90
C GLU A 237 12.86 -7.96 -16.50
N TYR A 238 12.10 -7.25 -15.67
CA TYR A 238 11.28 -6.11 -16.08
C TYR A 238 12.03 -4.78 -15.90
N ARG A 239 11.79 -3.81 -16.79
CA ARG A 239 12.32 -2.44 -16.64
C ARG A 239 11.34 -1.53 -15.90
N SER A 240 10.04 -1.84 -15.97
CA SER A 240 8.95 -1.04 -15.40
C SER A 240 7.75 -1.91 -14.99
N ALA A 241 6.88 -1.37 -14.14
CA ALA A 241 5.59 -1.99 -13.84
C ALA A 241 4.68 -2.07 -15.09
N ASP A 242 4.89 -1.21 -16.08
CA ASP A 242 4.15 -1.24 -17.35
C ASP A 242 4.49 -2.49 -18.17
N ASP A 243 5.75 -2.91 -18.21
CA ASP A 243 6.16 -4.15 -18.89
C ASP A 243 5.45 -5.37 -18.27
N LEU A 244 5.41 -5.41 -16.94
CA LEU A 244 4.67 -6.41 -16.17
C LEU A 244 3.16 -6.35 -16.49
N TYR A 245 2.57 -5.16 -16.45
CA TYR A 245 1.15 -4.97 -16.74
C TYR A 245 0.75 -5.50 -18.12
N ILE A 246 1.54 -5.19 -19.15
CA ILE A 246 1.32 -5.64 -20.52
C ILE A 246 1.38 -7.17 -20.60
N GLU A 247 2.34 -7.81 -19.94
CA GLU A 247 2.45 -9.28 -19.94
C GLU A 247 1.25 -9.94 -19.25
N VAL A 248 0.87 -9.45 -18.06
CA VAL A 248 -0.27 -9.98 -17.29
C VAL A 248 -1.59 -9.77 -18.06
N LEU A 249 -1.80 -8.59 -18.65
CA LEU A 249 -2.97 -8.27 -19.45
C LEU A 249 -3.08 -9.21 -20.66
N ASN A 250 -2.01 -9.35 -21.44
CA ASN A 250 -1.98 -10.21 -22.61
C ASN A 250 -2.28 -11.68 -22.27
N LEU A 251 -1.79 -12.16 -21.13
CA LEU A 251 -2.05 -13.52 -20.67
C LEU A 251 -3.52 -13.68 -20.26
N TRP A 252 -4.05 -12.70 -19.52
CA TRP A 252 -5.44 -12.70 -19.09
C TRP A 252 -6.42 -12.65 -20.26
N GLU A 253 -6.17 -11.82 -21.28
CA GLU A 253 -7.03 -11.71 -22.45
C GLU A 253 -7.08 -12.99 -23.31
N ARG A 254 -6.03 -13.81 -23.23
CA ARG A 254 -5.94 -15.12 -23.88
C ARG A 254 -6.58 -16.22 -23.04
N PHE A 255 -6.89 -15.97 -21.78
CA PHE A 255 -7.46 -16.97 -20.89
C PHE A 255 -8.92 -17.26 -21.31
N PRO A 256 -9.27 -18.52 -21.63
CA PRO A 256 -10.56 -18.88 -22.21
C PRO A 256 -11.65 -18.95 -21.13
N MET A 257 -12.03 -17.80 -20.57
CA MET A 257 -13.23 -17.62 -19.75
C MET A 257 -13.83 -16.23 -20.03
N LYS A 258 -14.14 -15.97 -21.30
CA LYS A 258 -15.04 -14.86 -21.65
C LYS A 258 -16.47 -15.36 -21.48
N HIS A 259 -17.15 -14.83 -20.47
CA HIS A 259 -18.60 -14.90 -20.24
C HIS A 259 -19.12 -16.24 -19.70
N ARG A 260 -19.15 -16.37 -18.37
CA ARG A 260 -20.31 -16.91 -17.66
C ARG A 260 -20.64 -15.99 -16.50
#